data_AF-A0A1S1CS78-F1
#
_entry.id   AF-A0A1S1CS78-F1
#
_cell.length_a   1.000
_cell.length_b   1.000
_cell.length_c   1.000
_cell.angle_alpha   90.00
_cell.angle_beta   90.00
_cell.angle_gamma   90.00
#
_symmetry.space_group_name_H-M   'P 1'
#
loop_
_entity.id
_entity.type
_entity.pdbx_description
1 polymer ?
#
loop_
_entity_poly.entity_id
_entity_poly.type
_entity_poly.pdbx_seq_one_letter_code
_entity_poly.pdbx_strand_id
1 'polypeptide(L)'
;ASWLAVYDLPQELFSLLDSGERSLVEVSWKIQNDCWPPTEEEKNEIRKDRARKKPIVLISNRKNQLLFSNKELEKLIPQAEQQWIESMGKLPDDYVSPLK
;
A
#
# COMPACT_ATOMS: atom_id res chain seq x y z
N ALA A 1 25.69 -32.69 16.30
CA ALA A 1 25.71 -32.17 14.92
C ALA A 1 24.59 -31.16 14.77
N SER A 2 24.91 -29.93 14.39
CA SER A 2 23.92 -28.94 13.92
C SER A 2 24.67 -27.79 13.26
N TRP A 3 24.21 -27.39 12.07
CA TRP A 3 24.93 -26.61 11.09
C TRP A 3 25.04 -25.14 11.54
N LEU A 4 26.26 -24.63 11.69
CA LEU A 4 26.52 -23.18 11.76
C LEU A 4 26.29 -22.60 10.37
N ALA A 5 25.06 -22.19 10.08
CA ALA A 5 24.82 -21.33 8.93
C ALA A 5 25.33 -19.92 9.27
N VAL A 6 26.60 -19.68 8.99
CA VAL A 6 27.17 -18.32 8.95
C VAL A 6 26.68 -17.71 7.64
N TYR A 7 25.53 -17.05 7.67
CA TYR A 7 25.20 -16.12 6.60
C TYR A 7 26.15 -14.93 6.77
N ASP A 8 26.96 -14.63 5.76
CA ASP A 8 27.73 -13.37 5.71
C ASP A 8 26.72 -12.23 5.53
N LEU A 9 26.16 -11.77 6.64
CA LEU A 9 25.39 -10.54 6.69
C LEU A 9 26.40 -9.38 6.71
N PRO A 10 26.35 -8.44 5.74
CA PRO A 10 27.19 -7.26 5.78
C PRO A 10 27.13 -6.59 7.16
N GLN A 11 28.30 -6.22 7.68
CA GLN A 11 28.43 -5.63 9.01
C GLN A 11 27.49 -4.44 9.23
N GLU A 12 27.28 -3.63 8.18
CA GLU A 12 26.33 -2.51 8.18
C GLU A 12 24.89 -2.97 8.49
N LEU A 13 24.41 -4.03 7.82
CA LEU A 13 23.07 -4.58 8.05
C LEU A 13 22.95 -5.24 9.42
N PHE A 14 24.02 -5.91 9.89
CA PHE A 14 24.06 -6.45 11.25
C PHE A 14 23.94 -5.35 12.29
N SER A 15 24.71 -4.26 12.16
CA SER A 15 24.67 -3.14 13.09
C SER A 15 23.29 -2.48 13.15
N LEU A 16 22.57 -2.36 12.03
CA LEU A 16 21.19 -1.84 12.00
C LEU A 16 20.18 -2.76 12.69
N LEU A 17 20.40 -4.08 12.65
CA LEU A 17 19.56 -5.04 13.39
C LEU A 17 19.86 -4.99 14.88
N ASP A 18 21.15 -4.96 15.25
CA ASP A 18 21.61 -4.94 16.64
C ASP A 18 21.21 -3.63 17.35
N SER A 19 21.24 -2.50 16.64
CA SER A 19 20.74 -1.20 17.15
C SER A 19 19.21 -1.12 17.22
N GLY A 20 18.49 -2.02 16.56
CA GLY A 20 17.03 -2.00 16.44
C GLY A 20 16.49 -0.94 15.48
N GLU A 21 17.36 -0.27 14.71
CA GLU A 21 16.96 0.68 13.67
C GLU A 21 16.22 0.02 12.50
N ARG A 22 16.51 -1.27 12.25
CA ARG A 22 15.83 -2.08 11.23
C ARG A 22 15.41 -3.43 11.78
N SER A 23 14.33 -3.96 11.23
CA SER A 23 13.85 -5.31 11.51
C SER A 23 14.47 -6.34 10.57
N LEU A 24 14.45 -7.62 11.00
CA LEU A 24 14.85 -8.76 10.15
C LEU A 24 14.11 -8.80 8.81
N VAL A 25 12.85 -8.37 8.79
CA VAL A 25 12.04 -8.33 7.57
C VAL A 25 12.56 -7.27 6.60
N GLU A 26 12.90 -6.09 7.08
CA GLU A 26 13.47 -5.01 6.26
C GLU A 26 14.84 -5.38 5.72
N VAL A 27 15.68 -6.01 6.53
CA VAL A 27 17.00 -6.48 6.10
C VAL A 27 16.89 -7.61 5.07
N SER A 28 15.99 -8.57 5.28
CA SER A 28 15.71 -9.60 4.29
C SER A 28 15.23 -9.00 2.97
N TRP A 29 14.39 -7.96 3.02
CA TRP A 29 13.96 -7.23 1.82
C TRP A 29 15.14 -6.54 1.13
N LYS A 30 16.01 -5.87 1.87
CA LYS A 30 17.20 -5.18 1.33
C LYS A 30 18.16 -6.14 0.64
N ILE A 31 18.38 -7.32 1.20
CA ILE A 31 19.22 -8.36 0.58
C ILE A 31 18.59 -8.86 -0.74
N GLN A 32 17.27 -9.02 -0.78
CA GLN A 32 16.57 -9.57 -1.95
C GLN A 32 16.36 -8.56 -3.08
N ASN A 33 16.09 -7.29 -2.74
CA ASN A 33 15.63 -6.28 -3.69
C ASN A 33 16.61 -5.10 -3.86
N ASP A 34 17.72 -5.10 -3.11
CA ASP A 34 18.69 -4.01 -3.03
C ASP A 34 18.10 -2.62 -2.70
N CYS A 35 16.92 -2.60 -2.06
CA CYS A 35 16.27 -1.38 -1.58
C CYS A 35 15.62 -1.64 -0.21
N TRP A 36 15.35 -0.59 0.55
CA TRP A 36 14.51 -0.76 1.74
C TRP A 36 13.04 -0.93 1.32
N PRO A 37 12.23 -1.66 2.09
CA PRO A 37 10.79 -1.68 1.83
C PRO A 37 10.24 -0.26 1.97
N PRO A 38 9.19 0.09 1.21
CA PRO A 38 8.64 1.43 1.24
C PRO A 38 8.04 1.74 2.62
N THR A 39 8.09 3.01 3.02
CA THR A 39 7.43 3.48 4.25
C THR A 39 5.91 3.45 4.11
N GLU A 40 5.17 3.61 5.20
CA GLU A 40 3.70 3.68 5.10
C GLU A 40 3.23 4.91 4.33
N GLU A 41 3.95 6.03 4.41
CA GLU A 41 3.69 7.23 3.63
C GLU A 41 3.88 6.97 2.13
N GLU A 42 4.99 6.33 1.74
CA GLU A 42 5.25 5.96 0.34
C GLU A 42 4.21 4.97 -0.18
N LYS A 43 3.83 3.98 0.62
CA LYS A 43 2.73 3.05 0.28
C LYS A 43 1.41 3.79 0.11
N ASN A 44 1.12 4.78 0.95
CA ASN A 44 -0.09 5.59 0.84
C ASN A 44 -0.11 6.45 -0.42
N GLU A 45 1.02 7.05 -0.81
CA GLU A 45 1.12 7.79 -2.07
C GLU A 45 0.99 6.86 -3.29
N ILE A 46 1.57 5.65 -3.25
CA ILE A 46 1.35 4.63 -4.29
C ILE A 46 -0.13 4.24 -4.39
N ARG A 47 -0.82 4.05 -3.25
CA ARG A 47 -2.26 3.76 -3.21
C ARG A 47 -3.07 4.92 -3.78
N LYS A 48 -2.70 6.17 -3.47
CA LYS A 48 -3.35 7.37 -4.00
C LYS A 48 -3.16 7.51 -5.50
N ASP A 49 -1.93 7.35 -6.01
CA ASP A 49 -1.65 7.37 -7.45
C ASP A 49 -2.46 6.32 -8.20
N ARG A 50 -2.52 5.08 -7.66
CA ARG A 50 -3.35 4.02 -8.24
C ARG A 50 -4.82 4.40 -8.27
N ALA A 51 -5.36 4.97 -7.18
CA ALA A 51 -6.75 5.40 -7.11
C ALA A 51 -7.06 6.61 -8.01
N ARG A 52 -6.09 7.51 -8.26
CA ARG A 52 -6.25 8.58 -9.27
C ARG A 52 -6.31 8.01 -10.69
N LYS A 53 -5.47 7.01 -11.00
CA LYS A 53 -5.43 6.35 -12.33
C LYS A 53 -6.61 5.42 -12.58
N LYS A 54 -7.06 4.71 -11.54
CA LYS A 54 -8.18 3.76 -11.59
C LYS A 54 -9.13 4.00 -10.40
N PRO A 55 -9.99 5.03 -10.48
CA PRO A 55 -10.93 5.38 -9.42
C PRO A 55 -11.79 4.22 -8.90
N ILE A 56 -12.10 3.23 -9.74
CA ILE A 56 -12.86 2.02 -9.36
C ILE A 56 -12.38 1.34 -8.06
N VAL A 57 -11.09 1.45 -7.73
CA VAL A 57 -10.53 0.87 -6.49
C VAL A 57 -11.13 1.48 -5.22
N LEU A 58 -11.65 2.72 -5.29
CA LEU A 58 -12.31 3.41 -4.19
C LEU A 58 -13.66 2.77 -3.83
N ILE A 59 -14.30 2.06 -4.76
CA ILE A 59 -15.52 1.28 -4.49
C ILE A 59 -15.14 -0.07 -3.86
N SER A 60 -14.19 -0.80 -4.47
CA SER A 60 -13.77 -2.12 -3.95
C SER A 60 -13.12 -2.08 -2.57
N ASN A 61 -12.44 -0.98 -2.24
CA ASN A 61 -11.69 -0.86 -0.98
C ASN A 61 -11.93 0.52 -0.37
N ARG A 62 -12.93 0.57 0.52
CA ARG A 62 -13.33 1.78 1.23
C ARG A 62 -12.19 2.44 2.02
N LYS A 63 -11.21 1.67 2.51
CA LYS A 63 -10.08 2.23 3.27
C LYS A 63 -9.23 3.20 2.44
N ASN A 64 -9.19 3.02 1.12
CA ASN A 64 -8.47 3.95 0.24
C ASN A 64 -9.13 5.34 0.20
N GLN A 65 -10.42 5.45 0.52
CA GLN A 65 -11.11 6.74 0.58
C GLN A 65 -10.54 7.62 1.71
N LEU A 66 -10.07 7.01 2.81
CA LEU A 66 -9.46 7.71 3.95
C LEU A 66 -8.13 8.40 3.60
N LEU A 67 -7.54 8.07 2.45
CA LEU A 67 -6.28 8.67 2.00
C LEU A 67 -6.48 10.02 1.29
N PHE A 68 -7.72 10.42 1.05
CA PHE A 68 -8.08 11.59 0.26
C PHE A 68 -8.84 12.62 1.09
N SER A 69 -8.69 13.89 0.71
CA SER A 69 -9.56 14.95 1.21
C SER A 69 -10.97 14.85 0.63
N ASN A 70 -11.97 15.43 1.31
CA ASN A 70 -13.36 15.47 0.80
C ASN A 70 -13.43 16.08 -0.61
N LYS A 71 -12.68 17.15 -0.88
CA LYS A 71 -12.60 17.81 -2.20
C LYS A 71 -12.02 16.91 -3.30
N GLU A 72 -11.09 16.02 -2.96
CA GLU A 72 -10.59 15.02 -3.91
C GLU A 72 -11.62 13.91 -4.13
N LEU A 73 -12.29 13.45 -3.07
CA LEU A 73 -13.34 12.43 -3.16
C LEU A 73 -14.54 12.92 -3.98
N GLU A 74 -14.95 14.18 -3.87
CA GLU A 74 -15.99 14.80 -4.71
C GLU A 74 -15.70 14.63 -6.20
N LYS A 75 -14.42 14.62 -6.59
CA LYS A 75 -14.01 14.41 -7.99
C LYS A 75 -13.88 12.95 -8.36
N LEU A 76 -13.34 12.13 -7.45
CA LEU A 76 -12.96 10.74 -7.74
C LEU A 76 -14.13 9.75 -7.58
N ILE A 77 -15.01 9.95 -6.60
CA ILE A 77 -16.11 9.02 -6.31
C ILE A 77 -17.09 8.89 -7.48
N PRO A 78 -17.57 9.98 -8.13
CA PRO A 78 -18.44 9.84 -9.30
C PRO A 78 -17.78 9.04 -10.43
N GLN A 79 -16.48 9.24 -10.67
CA GLN A 79 -15.72 8.46 -11.66
C GLN A 79 -15.61 6.99 -11.27
N ALA A 80 -15.41 6.72 -9.98
CA ALA A 80 -15.31 5.37 -9.43
C ALA A 80 -16.64 4.62 -9.54
N GLU A 81 -17.75 5.26 -9.20
CA GLU A 81 -19.10 4.73 -9.32
C GLU A 81 -19.44 4.43 -10.79
N GLN A 82 -19.15 5.37 -11.70
CA GLN A 82 -19.35 5.18 -13.12
C GLN A 82 -18.56 3.98 -13.65
N GLN A 83 -17.24 3.92 -13.40
CA GLN A 83 -16.40 2.80 -13.84
C GLN A 83 -16.86 1.47 -13.25
N TRP A 84 -17.35 1.48 -12.01
CA TRP A 84 -17.89 0.27 -11.39
C TRP A 84 -19.14 -0.21 -12.11
N ILE A 85 -20.10 0.68 -12.36
CA ILE A 85 -21.35 0.36 -13.07
C ILE A 85 -21.06 -0.11 -14.50
N GLU A 86 -20.14 0.54 -15.21
CA GLU A 86 -19.72 0.13 -16.55
C GLU A 86 -19.12 -1.28 -16.57
N SER A 87 -18.40 -1.67 -15.51
CA SER A 87 -17.73 -2.97 -15.39
C SER A 87 -18.63 -4.08 -14.83
N MET A 88 -19.47 -3.75 -13.84
CA MET A 88 -20.22 -4.71 -13.02
C MET A 88 -21.74 -4.59 -13.18
N GLY A 89 -22.24 -3.63 -13.96
CA GLY A 89 -23.65 -3.38 -14.23
C GLY A 89 -24.38 -2.57 -13.14
N LYS A 90 -24.04 -2.75 -11.86
CA LYS A 90 -24.59 -1.98 -10.74
C LYS A 90 -23.57 -1.79 -9.61
N LEU A 91 -23.80 -0.80 -8.75
CA LEU A 91 -23.02 -0.63 -7.52
C LEU A 91 -23.24 -1.81 -6.56
N PRO A 92 -22.25 -2.12 -5.68
CA PRO A 92 -22.41 -3.13 -4.65
C PRO A 92 -23.61 -2.83 -3.75
N ASP A 93 -24.31 -3.87 -3.29
CA ASP A 93 -25.52 -3.68 -2.46
C ASP A 93 -25.21 -3.06 -1.09
N ASP A 94 -23.99 -3.24 -0.59
CA ASP A 94 -23.47 -2.64 0.66
C ASP A 94 -22.75 -1.30 0.44
N TYR A 95 -22.79 -0.76 -0.78
CA TYR A 95 -22.10 0.48 -1.10
C TYR A 95 -22.77 1.69 -0.44
N VAL A 96 -21.96 2.48 0.28
CA VAL A 96 -22.37 3.77 0.86
C VAL A 96 -21.39 4.83 0.37
N SER A 97 -21.92 5.83 -0.34
CA SER A 97 -21.13 6.96 -0.84
C SER A 97 -20.51 7.74 0.34
N PRO A 98 -19.20 8.04 0.32
CA PRO A 98 -18.55 8.78 1.41
C PRO A 98 -18.86 10.28 1.42
N LEU A 99 -19.64 10.77 0.46
CA LEU A 99 -20.03 12.18 0.34
C LEU A 99 -21.39 12.48 1.01
N LYS A 100 -22.07 11.47 1.55
CA LYS A 100 -23.38 11.57 2.21
C LYS A 100 -23.30 11.37 3.70
#